data_AF-A0A9E3Y187-F1
#
_entry.id   AF-A0A9E3Y187-F1
#
_cell.length_a   1.000
_cell.length_b   1.000
_cell.length_c   1.000
_cell.angle_alpha   90.00
_cell.angle_beta   90.00
_cell.angle_gamma   90.00
#
_symmetry.space_group_name_H-M   'P 1'
#
loop_
_entity.id
_entity.type
_entity.pdbx_description
1 polymer ?
#
loop_
_entity_poly.entity_id
_entity_poly.type
_entity_poly.pdbx_seq_one_letter_code
_entity_poly.pdbx_strand_id
1 'polypeptide(L)' 'MKVHLVDGTYELFRQHFGQVSRHGSAGPFDAAVGVVASTLQLVMSGATHVGVASDHVIES' A
#
# COMPACT_ATOMS: atom_id res chain seq x y z
N MET A 1 -4.11 14.88 -17.65
CA MET A 1 -4.53 14.18 -16.40
C MET A 1 -3.37 13.29 -15.97
N LYS A 2 -2.96 13.32 -14.70
CA LYS A 2 -1.87 12.49 -14.16
C LYS A 2 -2.46 11.50 -13.16
N VAL A 3 -2.27 10.20 -13.40
CA VAL A 3 -2.73 9.13 -12.52
C VAL A 3 -1.54 8.56 -11.76
N HIS A 4 -1.69 8.43 -10.44
CA HIS A 4 -0.74 7.72 -9.58
C HIS A 4 -1.26 6.31 -9.39
N LEU A 5 -0.56 5.32 -9.94
CA LEU A 5 -0.90 3.91 -9.76
C LEU A 5 -0.06 3.33 -8.64
N VAL A 6 -0.73 2.76 -7.64
CA VAL A 6 -0.12 2.05 -6.52
C VAL A 6 -0.31 0.55 -6.74
N ASP A 7 0.77 -0.21 -6.62
CA ASP A 7 0.72 -1.67 -6.57
C ASP A 7 0.35 -2.11 -5.15
N GLY A 8 -0.93 -2.37 -4.91
CA GLY A 8 -1.47 -2.65 -3.59
C GLY A 8 -0.97 -3.97 -3.01
N THR A 9 -0.84 -5.03 -3.82
CA THR A 9 -0.32 -6.32 -3.35
C THR A 9 1.13 -6.17 -2.89
N TYR A 10 1.96 -5.56 -3.74
CA TYR A 10 3.37 -5.36 -3.41
C TYR A 10 3.55 -4.41 -2.23
N GLU A 11 2.80 -3.32 -2.16
CA GLU A 11 2.92 -2.35 -1.07
C GLU A 11 2.55 -2.96 0.29
N LEU A 12 1.53 -3.82 0.36
CA LEU A 12 1.21 -4.55 1.59
C LEU A 12 2.36 -5.47 2.00
N PHE A 13 2.94 -6.22 1.06
CA PHE A 13 4.09 -7.09 1.33
C PHE A 13 5.30 -6.27 1.81
N ARG A 14 5.63 -5.18 1.11
CA ARG A 14 6.76 -4.28 1.42
C ARG A 14 6.63 -3.66 2.80
N GLN A 15 5.43 -3.21 3.18
CA GLN A 15 5.20 -2.65 4.52
C GLN A 15 5.35 -3.72 5.60
N HIS A 16 4.73 -4.89 5.41
CA HIS A 16 4.76 -5.97 6.40
C HIS A 16 6.19 -6.44 6.67
N PHE A 17 6.92 -6.86 5.64
CA PHE A 17 8.25 -7.46 5.78
C PHE A 17 9.40 -6.45 5.81
N GLY A 18 9.17 -5.22 5.34
CA GLY A 18 10.21 -4.20 5.25
C GLY A 18 10.24 -3.24 6.43
N GLN A 19 9.11 -2.55 6.68
CA GLN A 19 9.03 -1.49 7.69
C GLN A 19 8.54 -2.01 9.03
N VAL A 20 7.47 -2.81 9.04
CA VAL A 20 6.84 -3.26 10.28
C VAL A 20 7.70 -4.31 10.99
N SER A 21 8.20 -5.33 10.28
CA SER A 21 9.09 -6.36 10.88
C SER A 21 10.39 -5.82 11.46
N ARG A 22 10.82 -4.61 11.09
CA ARG A 22 12.03 -3.97 11.65
C ARG A 22 11.83 -3.38 13.03
N HIS A 23 10.59 -3.03 13.40
CA HIS A 23 10.28 -2.34 14.66
C HIS A 23 9.65 -3.25 15.72
N GLY A 24 9.54 -4.56 15.44
CA GLY A 24 9.02 -5.56 16.36
C GLY A 24 8.09 -6.55 15.67
N SER A 25 7.25 -7.22 16.47
CA SER A 25 6.21 -8.11 15.99
C SER A 25 5.15 -7.29 15.23
N ALA A 26 4.97 -7.58 13.95
CA ALA A 26 3.92 -6.96 13.15
C ALA A 26 2.54 -7.32 13.67
N GLY A 27 1.73 -6.31 14.00
CA GLY A 27 0.30 -6.47 14.19
C GLY A 27 -0.39 -6.86 12.88
N PRO A 28 -1.57 -7.51 12.94
CA PRO A 28 -2.27 -8.01 11.75
C PRO A 28 -2.65 -6.93 10.74
N PHE A 29 -2.66 -5.65 11.15
CA PHE A 29 -3.08 -4.52 10.31
C PHE A 29 -1.99 -3.49 10.05
N ASP A 30 -0.78 -3.64 10.61
CA ASP A 30 0.25 -2.60 10.54
C ASP A 30 0.71 -2.31 9.10
N ALA A 31 0.74 -3.35 8.26
CA ALA A 31 1.05 -3.19 6.84
C ALA A 31 -0.01 -2.34 6.12
N ALA A 32 -1.30 -2.59 6.41
CA ALA A 32 -2.41 -1.82 5.85
C ALA A 32 -2.37 -0.36 6.32
N VAL A 33 -2.05 -0.12 7.60
CA VAL A 33 -1.84 1.24 8.13
C VAL A 33 -0.73 1.95 7.35
N GLY A 34 0.39 1.27 7.08
CA GLY A 34 1.48 1.81 6.27
C GLY A 34 1.07 2.20 4.85
N VAL A 35 0.31 1.34 4.16
CA VAL A 35 -0.19 1.61 2.79
C VAL A 35 -1.20 2.76 2.77
N VAL A 36 -2.11 2.83 3.75
CA VAL A 36 -3.06 3.95 3.87
C VAL A 36 -2.31 5.26 4.14
N ALA A 37 -1.31 5.24 5.03
CA ALA A 37 -0.52 6.43 5.35
C ALA A 37 0.25 6.95 4.12
N SER A 38 0.89 6.07 3.34
CA SER A 38 1.61 6.48 2.12
C SER A 38 0.67 6.98 1.02
N THR A 39 -0.50 6.35 0.88
CA THR A 39 -1.53 6.78 -0.08
C THR A 39 -2.11 8.15 0.32
N LEU A 40 -2.35 8.39 1.61
CA LEU A 40 -2.79 9.69 2.11
C LEU A 40 -1.75 10.78 1.84
N GLN A 41 -0.46 10.48 2.00
CA GLN A 41 0.61 11.42 1.66
C GLN A 41 0.60 11.81 0.17
N LEU A 42 0.30 10.89 -0.74
CA LEU A 42 0.13 11.23 -2.17
C LEU A 42 -1.00 12.23 -2.38
N VAL A 43 -2.15 12.00 -1.75
CA VAL A 43 -3.31 12.90 -1.83
C VAL A 43 -2.99 14.27 -1.23
N MET A 44 -2.38 14.30 -0.05
CA MET A 44 -1.95 15.55 0.61
C MET A 44 -0.91 16.32 -0.23
N SER A 45 -0.12 15.61 -1.03
CA SER A 45 0.84 16.20 -1.97
C SER A 45 0.21 16.68 -3.28
N GLY A 46 -1.12 16.65 -3.38
CA GLY A 46 -1.89 17.16 -4.52
C GLY A 46 -2.25 16.13 -5.58
N ALA A 47 -2.08 14.82 -5.33
CA ALA A 47 -2.57 13.79 -6.24
C ALA A 47 -4.11 13.85 -6.32
N THR A 48 -4.63 14.03 -7.53
CA THR A 48 -6.09 14.11 -7.79
C THR A 48 -6.69 12.83 -8.36
N HIS A 49 -5.86 11.94 -8.90
CA HIS A 49 -6.28 10.66 -9.48
C HIS A 49 -5.32 9.57 -8.99
N VAL A 50 -5.82 8.70 -8.12
CA VAL A 50 -5.06 7.58 -7.56
C VAL A 50 -5.80 6.29 -7.87
N GLY A 51 -5.09 5.32 -8.45
CA GLY A 51 -5.56 3.96 -8.61
C GLY A 51 -4.73 3.04 -7.74
N VAL A 52 -5.38 2.07 -7.09
CA VAL A 52 -4.70 1.00 -6.35
C VAL A 52 -5.05 -0.31 -7.04
N ALA A 53 -4.05 -0.97 -7.63
CA ALA A 53 -4.23 -2.28 -8.23
C ALA A 53 -4.01 -3.37 -7.19
N SER A 54 -4.79 -4.44 -7.27
CA SER A 54 -4.58 -5.65 -6.48
C SER A 54 -4.66 -6.85 -7.41
N ASP A 55 -3.96 -7.91 -7.03
CA ASP A 55 -4.07 -9.16 -7.76
C ASP A 55 -5.42 -9.83 -7.51
N HIS A 56 -5.86 -10.56 -8.53
CA HIS A 56 -6.99 -11.46 -8.45
C HIS A 56 -6.53 -12.83 -8.96
N VAL A 57 -6.79 -13.87 -8.18
CA VAL A 57 -6.48 -15.24 -8.59
C VAL A 57 -7.46 -15.64 -9.69
N ILE A 58 -6.92 -16.10 -10.83
CA ILE A 58 -7.73 -16.73 -11.88
C ILE A 58 -7.82 -18.22 -11.58
N GLU A 59 -9.02 -18.70 -11.29
CA GLU A 59 -9.28 -20.12 -11.00
C GLU A 59 -9.40 -20.94 -12.30
N SER A 60 -9.01 -22.22 -12.26
CA SER A 60 -9.06 -23.18 -13.39
C SER A 60 -10.19 -24.19 -13.23
#